data_AF-A0A7R9GXA2-F1
#
_entry.id   AF-A0A7R9GXA2-F1
#
_cell.length_a   1.000
_cell.length_b   1.000
_cell.length_c   1.000
_cell.angle_alpha   90.00
_cell.angle_beta   90.00
_cell.angle_gamma   90.00
#
_symmetry.space_group_name_H-M   'P 1'
#
loop_
_entity.id
_entity.type
_entity.pdbx_description
1 polymer ?
#
loop_
_entity_poly.entity_id
_entity_poly.type
_entity_poly.pdbx_seq_one_letter_code
_entity_poly.pdbx_strand_id
1 'polypeptide(L)' 'MSSGHPNIRVFISHGGQLSTIESVHCGVPMIVIPVYGDQPVNAGAVAAAGMALRLDYHTLTKKRLLERLHVVLNNTEG' A
#
# COMPACT_ATOMS: atom_id res chain seq x y z
N MET A 1 9.22 -7.13 -3.29
CA MET A 1 8.51 -8.09 -2.43
C MET A 1 8.91 -9.51 -2.81
N SER A 2 10.22 -9.80 -2.73
CA SER A 2 10.93 -10.81 -3.55
C SER A 2 10.61 -12.29 -3.30
N SER A 3 9.56 -12.65 -2.55
CA SER A 3 9.31 -14.08 -2.29
C SER A 3 7.85 -14.48 -2.10
N GLY A 4 6.87 -13.58 -2.31
CA GLY A 4 5.44 -13.95 -2.21
C GLY A 4 5.11 -14.78 -0.96
N HIS A 5 5.79 -14.49 0.15
CA HIS A 5 5.76 -15.36 1.31
C HIS A 5 4.32 -15.41 1.84
N PRO A 6 3.75 -16.60 2.10
CA PRO A 6 2.31 -16.75 2.36
C PRO A 6 1.81 -16.00 3.59
N ASN A 7 2.71 -15.66 4.52
CA ASN A 7 2.40 -14.89 5.73
C ASN A 7 2.46 -13.37 5.54
N ILE A 8 2.78 -12.86 4.35
CA ILE A 8 2.74 -11.41 4.09
C ILE A 8 1.29 -10.99 3.94
N ARG A 9 0.85 -10.08 4.80
CA ARG A 9 -0.54 -9.61 4.87
C ARG A 9 -0.74 -8.20 4.34
N VAL A 10 0.28 -7.36 4.43
CA VAL A 10 0.25 -5.95 3.98
C VAL A 10 1.63 -5.55 3.51
N PHE A 11 1.70 -4.75 2.45
CA PHE A 11 2.93 -4.14 1.99
C PHE A 11 2.89 -2.61 2.09
N ILE A 12 3.84 -2.04 2.84
CA ILE A 12 3.99 -0.60 2.97
C ILE A 12 5.11 -0.14 2.04
N SER A 13 4.81 0.78 1.11
CA SER A 13 5.75 1.20 0.07
C SER A 13 5.64 2.68 -0.24
N HIS A 14 6.66 3.25 -0.87
CA HIS A 14 6.60 4.59 -1.43
C HIS A 14 5.84 4.64 -2.77
N GLY A 15 5.50 3.50 -3.37
CA GLY A 15 4.73 3.45 -4.62
C GLY A 15 5.59 3.45 -5.89
N GLY A 16 6.84 2.99 -5.81
CA GLY A 16 7.64 2.71 -7.01
C GLY A 16 6.97 1.66 -7.90
N GLN A 17 7.00 1.87 -9.21
CA GLN A 17 6.20 1.11 -10.18
C GLN A 17 6.36 -0.41 -10.08
N LEU A 18 7.60 -0.92 -10.00
CA LEU A 18 7.85 -2.36 -9.92
C LEU A 18 7.30 -2.98 -8.62
N SER A 19 7.51 -2.32 -7.49
CA SER A 19 7.00 -2.79 -6.19
C SER A 19 5.47 -2.79 -6.15
N THR A 20 4.85 -1.81 -6.82
CA THR A 20 3.39 -1.75 -6.97
C THR A 20 2.87 -2.92 -7.81
N ILE A 21 3.52 -3.22 -8.95
CA ILE A 21 3.15 -4.36 -9.81
C ILE A 21 3.28 -5.69 -9.06
N GLU A 22 4.38 -5.90 -8.34
CA GLU A 22 4.60 -7.13 -7.56
C GLU A 22 3.50 -7.33 -6.51
N SER A 23 3.10 -6.27 -5.80
CA SER A 23 2.07 -6.37 -4.76
C SER A 23 0.71 -6.73 -5.34
N VAL A 24 0.35 -6.12 -6.46
CA VAL A 24 -0.89 -6.42 -7.18
C VAL A 24 -0.86 -7.86 -7.68
N HIS A 25 0.25 -8.31 -8.26
CA HIS A 25 0.42 -9.67 -8.75
C HIS A 25 0.30 -10.72 -7.63
N CYS A 26 0.85 -10.44 -6.45
CA CYS A 26 0.76 -11.31 -5.28
C CYS A 26 -0.59 -11.20 -4.53
N GLY A 27 -1.51 -10.33 -4.93
CA GLY A 27 -2.77 -10.10 -4.22
C GLY A 27 -2.59 -9.55 -2.80
N VAL A 28 -1.45 -8.89 -2.53
CA VAL A 28 -1.16 -8.33 -1.22
C VAL A 28 -1.64 -6.87 -1.19
N PRO A 29 -2.52 -6.49 -0.26
CA PRO A 29 -3.00 -5.12 -0.15
C PRO A 29 -1.89 -4.18 0.35
N MET A 30 -1.96 -2.92 -0.08
CA MET A 30 -0.87 -1.96 0.12
C MET A 30 -1.25 -0.77 1.00
N ILE A 31 -0.25 -0.21 1.68
CA ILE A 31 -0.27 1.18 2.16
C ILE A 31 0.82 1.94 1.41
N VAL A 32 0.44 2.95 0.64
CA VAL A 32 1.37 3.72 -0.20
C VAL A 32 1.58 5.10 0.38
N ILE A 33 2.85 5.45 0.61
CA ILE A 33 3.29 6.75 1.15
C ILE A 33 4.18 7.41 0.10
N PRO A 34 3.61 8.05 -0.94
CA PRO A 34 4.40 8.66 -2.00
C PRO A 34 5.20 9.85 -1.48
N VAL A 35 6.44 9.96 -1.95
CA VAL A 35 7.39 11.00 -1.55
C VAL A 35 7.76 11.91 -2.73
N TYR A 36 8.03 11.35 -3.91
CA TYR A 36 8.45 12.15 -5.07
C TYR A 36 8.22 11.45 -6.43
N GLY A 37 8.35 12.21 -7.52
CA GLY A 37 8.35 11.65 -8.88
C GLY A 37 7.01 11.08 -9.31
N ASP A 38 7.03 9.87 -9.87
CA ASP A 38 5.87 9.12 -10.37
C ASP A 38 5.06 8.43 -9.25
N GLN A 39 5.59 8.37 -8.04
CA GLN A 39 4.99 7.70 -6.90
C GLN A 39 3.54 8.14 -6.60
N PRO A 40 3.16 9.43 -6.65
CA PRO A 40 1.77 9.84 -6.42
C PRO A 40 0.80 9.33 -7.48
N VAL A 41 1.27 9.20 -8.73
CA VAL A 41 0.49 8.66 -9.86
C VAL A 41 0.27 7.17 -9.67
N ASN A 42 1.33 6.42 -9.38
CA ASN A 42 1.25 4.99 -9.08
C ASN A 42 0.34 4.73 -7.87
N ALA A 43 0.50 5.51 -6.80
CA ALA A 43 -0.35 5.43 -5.61
C ALA A 43 -1.83 5.68 -5.94
N GLY A 44 -2.12 6.66 -6.82
CA GLY A 44 -3.47 6.94 -7.30
C GLY A 44 -4.05 5.76 -8.10
N ALA A 45 -3.27 5.17 -9.00
CA ALA A 45 -3.70 4.04 -9.81
C ALA A 45 -4.07 2.82 -8.97
N VAL A 46 -3.23 2.42 -8.00
CA VAL A 46 -3.56 1.27 -7.14
C VAL A 46 -4.62 1.55 -6.08
N ALA A 47 -4.74 2.79 -5.62
CA ALA A 47 -5.85 3.18 -4.75
C ALA A 47 -7.19 3.13 -5.52
N ALA A 48 -7.21 3.60 -6.77
CA ALA A 48 -8.39 3.52 -7.64
C ALA A 48 -8.77 2.07 -7.98
N ALA A 49 -7.79 1.17 -8.06
CA ALA A 49 -8.02 -0.27 -8.21
C ALA A 49 -8.51 -0.96 -6.91
N GLY A 50 -8.65 -0.24 -5.79
CA GLY A 50 -9.06 -0.80 -4.50
C GLY A 50 -7.98 -1.61 -3.79
N MET A 51 -6.76 -1.64 -4.33
CA MET A 51 -5.66 -2.48 -3.85
C MET A 51 -4.75 -1.77 -2.84
N ALA A 52 -4.93 -0.46 -2.63
CA ALA A 52 -4.06 0.33 -1.78
C ALA A 52 -4.77 1.44 -1.00
N LEU A 53 -4.30 1.70 0.21
CA LEU A 53 -4.56 2.95 0.93
C LEU A 53 -3.41 3.92 0.75
N ARG A 54 -3.70 5.13 0.28
CA ARG A 54 -2.71 6.20 0.18
C ARG A 54 -2.65 7.01 1.47
N LEU A 55 -1.44 7.24 1.97
CA LEU A 55 -1.14 8.16 3.06
C LEU A 55 -0.29 9.31 2.55
N ASP A 56 -0.58 10.51 3.02
CA ASP A 56 0.23 11.68 2.70
C ASP A 56 1.46 11.73 3.61
N TYR A 57 2.66 11.86 3.02
CA TYR A 57 3.92 11.88 3.72
C TYR A 57 4.05 13.05 4.72
N HIS A 58 3.59 14.25 4.34
CA HIS A 58 3.70 15.45 5.17
C HIS A 58 2.76 15.41 6.39
N THR A 59 1.65 14.70 6.29
CA THR A 59 0.68 14.55 7.39
C THR A 59 0.77 13.19 8.08
N LEU A 60 1.80 12.40 7.77
CA LEU A 60 2.00 11.08 8.33
C LEU A 60 2.27 11.17 9.82
N THR A 61 1.53 10.38 10.59
CA THR A 61 1.76 10.20 12.02
C THR A 61 1.69 8.71 12.35
N LYS A 62 2.33 8.31 13.46
CA LYS A 62 2.22 6.94 13.99
C LYS A 62 0.76 6.50 14.13
N LYS A 63 -0.08 7.39 14.67
CA LYS A 63 -1.52 7.13 14.87
C LYS A 63 -2.21 6.82 13.54
N ARG A 64 -2.06 7.69 12.54
CA ARG A 64 -2.66 7.49 11.21
C ARG A 64 -2.17 6.22 10.53
N LEU A 65 -0.88 5.91 10.65
CA LEU A 65 -0.32 4.69 10.09
C LEU A 65 -0.95 3.45 10.74
N LEU A 66 -1.03 3.40 12.07
CA LEU A 66 -1.61 2.28 12.80
C LEU A 66 -3.11 2.12 12.51
N GLU A 67 -3.85 3.22 12.41
CA GLU A 67 -5.27 3.20 12.02
C GLU A 67 -5.45 2.58 10.63
N ARG A 68 -4.66 3.02 9.64
CA ARG A 68 -4.73 2.44 8.29
C ARG A 68 -4.26 0.99 8.25
N LEU A 69 -3.22 0.65 9.00
CA LEU A 69 -2.75 -0.73 9.09
C LEU A 69 -3.82 -1.66 9.66
N HIS A 70 -4.54 -1.24 10.70
CA HIS A 70 -5.68 -1.99 11.22
C HIS A 70 -6.79 -2.15 10.19
N VAL A 71 -7.12 -1.10 9.43
CA VAL A 71 -8.12 -1.19 8.36
C VAL A 71 -7.70 -2.25 7.33
N VAL A 72 -6.46 -2.23 6.85
CA VAL A 72 -6.01 -3.19 5.82
C VAL A 72 -5.91 -4.62 6.38
N LEU A 73 -5.47 -4.79 7.63
CA LEU A 73 -5.32 -6.12 8.22
C LEU A 73 -6.65 -6.78 8.64
N ASN A 74 -7.62 -5.97 9.05
CA ASN A 74 -8.87 -6.45 9.66
C ASN A 74 -10.09 -6.30 8.76
N ASN A 75 -10.00 -5.57 7.64
CA ASN A 75 -11.06 -5.61 6.62
C ASN A 75 -11.08 -7.00 5.99
N THR A 76 -11.92 -7.83 6.60
CA THR A 76 -12.42 -9.10 6.11
C THR A 76 -13.73 -8.79 5.41
N GLU A 77 -13.67 -8.14 4.26
CA GLU A 77 -14.84 -7.96 3.40
C GLU A 77 -14.54 -8.60 2.04
N GLY A 78 -15.14 -9.78 1.84
CA GLY A 78 -15.65 -10.31 0.58
C GLY A 78 -14.67 -10.54 -0.56
#